data_AF-A0A7C4F1C4-F1
#
_entry.id   AF-A0A7C4F1C4-F1
#
_cell.length_a   1.000
_cell.length_b   1.000
_cell.length_c   1.000
_cell.angle_alpha   90.00
_cell.angle_beta   90.00
_cell.angle_gamma   90.00
#
_symmetry.space_group_name_H-M   'P 1'
#
loop_
_entity.id
_entity.type
_entity.pdbx_description
1 polymer ?
#
loop_
_entity_poly.entity_id
_entity_poly.type
_entity_poly.pdbx_seq_one_letter_code
_entity_poly.pdbx_strand_id
1 'polypeptide(L)'
;MSDELTPYLSELLTVAKQVSMKKIISDIVLAEQPFLVLRNWREKFGVSQKTLASKMGISASVISDYETGRRRNPGIGFLRHYVQNLVESDAERGGAHLIDLLKTEPILRGIILDMKEYAKPVSMRKVVEAVEGKVETFPDLIDDFVFGHTVLDSVKAILYFKWYDMVNVFGYTNIRALVFTNVQHGRSPLVGIHLYPFKPKMIVLHGPKDLDPVA
;
A
#
# COMPACT_ATOMS: atom_id res chain seq x y z
N MET A 1 15.83 11.64 14.53
CA MET A 1 14.84 11.69 13.43
C MET A 1 14.98 10.55 12.42
N SER A 2 16.18 9.99 12.14
CA SER A 2 16.32 8.84 11.21
C SER A 2 15.98 7.48 11.84
N ASP A 3 16.33 7.27 13.11
CA ASP A 3 16.24 5.95 13.76
C ASP A 3 14.81 5.53 14.14
N GLU A 4 13.91 6.50 14.31
CA GLU A 4 12.49 6.24 14.60
C GLU A 4 11.75 5.67 13.38
N LEU A 5 12.25 5.88 12.16
CA LEU A 5 11.63 5.43 10.92
C LEU A 5 12.16 4.08 10.41
N THR A 6 13.30 3.62 10.93
CA THR A 6 13.96 2.37 10.51
C THR A 6 13.08 1.12 10.69
N PRO A 7 12.34 0.94 11.81
CA PRO A 7 11.43 -0.20 11.96
C PRO A 7 10.34 -0.21 10.89
N TYR A 8 9.80 0.96 10.55
CA TYR A 8 8.73 1.12 9.57
C TYR A 8 9.20 0.86 8.13
N LEU A 9 10.43 1.26 7.79
CA LEU A 9 11.03 0.93 6.50
C LEU A 9 11.26 -0.58 6.34
N SER A 10 11.65 -1.26 7.41
CA SER A 10 11.80 -2.71 7.45
C SER A 10 10.47 -3.43 7.25
N GLU A 11 9.41 -2.95 7.90
CA GLU A 11 8.06 -3.49 7.79
C GLU A 11 7.47 -3.27 6.38
N LEU A 12 7.62 -2.06 5.83
CA LEU A 12 7.22 -1.73 4.46
C LEU A 12 7.90 -2.65 3.43
N LEU A 13 9.21 -2.86 3.58
CA LEU A 13 9.97 -3.73 2.69
C LEU A 13 9.52 -5.19 2.80
N THR A 14 9.14 -5.63 4.00
CA THR A 14 8.59 -6.97 4.24
C THR A 14 7.25 -7.15 3.52
N VAL A 15 6.33 -6.19 3.62
CA VAL A 15 5.04 -6.22 2.92
C VAL A 15 5.25 -6.18 1.40
N ALA A 16 6.11 -5.29 0.92
CA ALA A 16 6.41 -5.15 -0.51
C ALA A 16 6.99 -6.44 -1.10
N LYS A 17 7.86 -7.14 -0.36
CA LYS A 17 8.35 -8.49 -0.74
C LYS A 17 7.19 -9.48 -0.88
N GLN A 18 6.32 -9.60 0.13
CA GLN A 18 5.23 -10.58 0.08
C GLN A 18 4.26 -10.36 -1.08
N VAL A 19 3.85 -9.10 -1.30
CA VAL A 19 2.95 -8.73 -2.39
C VAL A 19 3.61 -9.01 -3.74
N SER A 20 4.86 -8.59 -3.91
CA SER A 20 5.60 -8.81 -5.16
C SER A 20 5.80 -10.29 -5.45
N MET A 21 6.13 -11.10 -4.44
CA MET A 21 6.28 -12.55 -4.61
C MET A 21 4.98 -13.20 -5.12
N LYS A 22 3.82 -12.85 -4.54
CA LYS A 22 2.51 -13.39 -4.96
C LYS A 22 2.20 -13.01 -6.42
N LYS A 23 2.44 -11.75 -6.78
CA LYS A 23 2.26 -11.25 -8.15
C LYS A 23 3.15 -12.01 -9.13
N ILE A 24 4.46 -12.02 -8.90
CA ILE A 24 5.46 -12.64 -9.78
C ILE A 24 5.17 -14.14 -9.95
N ILE A 25 4.86 -14.86 -8.87
CA ILE A 25 4.51 -16.29 -8.95
C ILE A 25 3.24 -16.50 -9.78
N SER A 26 2.20 -15.68 -9.55
CA SER A 26 0.94 -15.78 -10.30
C SER A 26 1.17 -15.56 -11.79
N ASP A 27 1.93 -14.52 -12.15
CA ASP A 27 2.26 -14.20 -13.54
C ASP A 27 3.02 -15.35 -14.21
N ILE A 28 3.97 -15.99 -13.51
CA ILE A 28 4.75 -17.12 -14.07
C ILE A 28 3.87 -18.36 -14.24
N VAL A 29 3.03 -18.69 -13.24
CA VAL A 29 2.20 -19.91 -13.25
C VAL A 29 1.07 -19.83 -14.26
N LEU A 30 0.49 -18.64 -14.47
CA LEU A 30 -0.62 -18.43 -15.39
C LEU A 30 -0.18 -18.20 -16.84
N ALA A 31 1.12 -18.00 -17.09
CA ALA A 31 1.63 -17.72 -18.42
C ALA A 31 1.62 -18.96 -19.33
N GLU A 32 1.29 -18.75 -20.61
CA GLU A 32 1.50 -19.77 -21.64
C GLU A 32 2.99 -20.11 -21.83
N GLN A 33 3.86 -19.12 -21.61
CA GLN A 33 5.31 -19.26 -21.74
C GLN A 33 6.04 -18.83 -20.45
N PRO A 34 6.04 -19.67 -19.39
CA PRO A 34 6.62 -19.33 -18.08
C PRO A 34 8.09 -18.91 -18.13
N PHE A 35 8.87 -19.47 -19.06
CA PHE A 35 10.29 -19.17 -19.25
C PHE A 35 10.55 -17.71 -19.66
N LEU A 36 9.71 -17.14 -20.52
CA LEU A 36 9.81 -15.73 -20.89
C LEU A 36 9.44 -14.84 -19.72
N VAL A 37 8.41 -15.21 -18.95
CA VAL A 37 7.95 -14.40 -17.81
C VAL A 37 8.99 -14.39 -16.68
N LEU A 38 9.66 -15.53 -16.40
CA LEU A 38 10.82 -15.59 -15.51
C LEU A 38 11.89 -14.57 -15.93
N ARG A 39 12.31 -14.64 -17.19
CA ARG A 39 13.33 -13.75 -17.76
C ARG A 39 12.93 -12.28 -17.63
N ASN A 40 11.70 -11.94 -18.02
CA ASN A 40 11.18 -10.58 -17.99
C ASN A 40 11.18 -10.01 -16.57
N TRP A 41 10.75 -10.80 -15.58
CA TRP A 41 10.79 -10.37 -14.18
C TRP A 41 12.21 -10.13 -13.69
N ARG A 42 13.15 -11.03 -14.03
CA ARG A 42 14.56 -10.85 -13.67
C ARG A 42 15.16 -9.59 -14.30
N GLU A 43 14.90 -9.36 -15.58
CA GLU A 43 15.38 -8.18 -16.31
C GLU A 43 14.75 -6.89 -15.78
N LYS A 44 13.45 -6.90 -15.46
CA LYS A 44 12.74 -5.78 -14.85
C LYS A 44 13.31 -5.39 -13.48
N PHE A 45 13.74 -6.37 -12.70
CA PHE A 45 14.42 -6.15 -11.42
C PHE A 45 15.91 -5.81 -11.58
N GLY A 46 16.44 -5.75 -12.80
CA GLY A 46 17.84 -5.43 -13.07
C GLY A 46 18.82 -6.42 -12.43
N VAL A 47 18.45 -7.71 -12.37
CA VAL A 47 19.30 -8.76 -11.80
C VAL A 47 19.92 -9.59 -12.92
N SER A 48 21.24 -9.79 -12.90
CA SER A 48 21.90 -10.66 -13.90
C SER A 48 21.67 -12.14 -13.58
N GLN A 49 21.72 -13.02 -14.59
CA GLN A 49 21.65 -14.47 -14.37
C GLN A 49 22.74 -14.95 -13.41
N LYS A 50 23.96 -14.38 -13.52
CA LYS A 50 25.10 -14.70 -12.65
C LYS A 50 24.81 -14.33 -11.18
N THR A 51 24.28 -13.13 -10.95
CA THR A 51 23.93 -12.65 -9.61
C THR A 51 22.86 -13.52 -8.97
N LEU A 52 21.78 -13.82 -9.71
CA LEU A 52 20.67 -14.63 -9.20
C LEU A 52 21.11 -16.07 -8.91
N ALA A 53 21.87 -16.66 -9.83
CA ALA A 53 22.41 -18.02 -9.66
C ALA A 53 23.34 -18.12 -8.44
N SER A 54 24.21 -17.14 -8.23
CA SER A 54 25.09 -17.07 -7.06
C SER A 54 24.30 -17.05 -5.75
N LYS A 55 23.23 -16.25 -5.68
CA LYS A 55 22.37 -16.17 -4.49
C LYS A 55 21.59 -17.46 -4.25
N MET A 56 21.17 -18.12 -5.32
CA MET A 56 20.45 -19.40 -5.27
C MET A 56 21.37 -20.60 -5.01
N GLY A 57 22.70 -20.45 -5.03
CA GLY A 57 23.65 -21.56 -4.85
C GLY A 57 23.69 -22.53 -6.04
N ILE A 58 23.40 -22.04 -7.25
CA ILE A 58 23.37 -22.85 -8.48
C ILE A 58 24.23 -22.22 -9.59
N SER A 59 24.45 -22.93 -10.69
CA SER A 59 25.17 -22.37 -11.84
C SER A 59 24.29 -21.43 -12.66
N ALA A 60 24.90 -20.40 -13.27
CA ALA A 60 24.20 -19.49 -14.18
C ALA A 60 23.58 -20.21 -15.39
N SER A 61 24.15 -21.36 -15.80
CA SER A 61 23.58 -22.20 -16.85
C SER A 61 22.21 -22.77 -16.47
N VAL A 62 21.94 -23.05 -15.20
CA VAL A 62 20.62 -23.54 -14.76
C VAL A 62 19.55 -22.44 -14.93
N ILE A 63 19.87 -21.19 -14.59
CA ILE A 63 18.97 -20.06 -14.83
C ILE A 63 18.70 -19.90 -16.32
N SER A 64 19.76 -19.93 -17.14
CA SER A 64 19.65 -19.83 -18.60
C SER A 64 18.82 -20.95 -19.21
N ASP A 65 19.00 -22.21 -18.76
CA ASP A 65 18.21 -23.36 -19.21
C ASP A 65 16.70 -23.15 -18.99
N TYR A 66 16.31 -22.54 -17.87
CA TYR A 66 14.91 -22.20 -17.61
C TYR A 66 14.45 -21.02 -18.45
N GLU A 67 15.20 -19.92 -18.50
CA GLU A 67 14.79 -18.69 -19.21
C GLU A 67 14.77 -18.83 -20.74
N THR A 68 15.47 -19.83 -21.28
CA THR A 68 15.45 -20.18 -22.71
C THR A 68 14.43 -21.25 -23.06
N GLY A 69 13.71 -21.81 -22.08
CA GLY A 69 12.73 -22.87 -22.29
C GLY A 69 13.32 -24.25 -22.57
N ARG A 70 14.65 -24.43 -22.47
CA ARG A 70 15.29 -25.77 -22.53
C ARG A 70 14.74 -26.66 -21.42
N ARG A 71 14.47 -26.09 -20.24
CA ARG A 71 13.66 -26.69 -19.18
C ARG A 71 12.30 -26.00 -19.15
N ARG A 72 11.29 -26.65 -19.73
CA ARG A 72 9.97 -26.05 -19.96
C ARG A 72 9.22 -25.67 -18.69
N ASN A 73 9.25 -26.55 -17.68
CA ASN A 73 8.44 -26.37 -16.47
C ASN A 73 9.34 -26.29 -15.22
N PRO A 74 9.51 -25.11 -14.61
CA PRO A 74 10.19 -24.98 -13.33
C PRO A 74 9.39 -25.68 -12.23
N GLY A 75 10.06 -26.52 -11.44
CA GLY A 75 9.46 -27.11 -10.25
C GLY A 75 9.16 -26.06 -9.17
N ILE A 76 8.17 -26.33 -8.31
CA ILE A 76 7.71 -25.41 -7.26
C ILE A 76 8.86 -24.95 -6.35
N GLY A 77 9.78 -25.86 -6.00
CA GLY A 77 10.96 -25.54 -5.18
C GLY A 77 11.88 -24.53 -5.85
N PHE A 78 12.19 -24.74 -7.14
CA PHE A 78 13.00 -23.80 -7.92
C PHE A 78 12.29 -22.45 -8.04
N LEU A 79 11.01 -22.44 -8.39
CA LEU A 79 10.24 -21.21 -8.56
C LEU A 79 10.21 -20.36 -7.28
N ARG A 80 9.97 -21.00 -6.12
CA ARG A 80 10.00 -20.31 -4.83
C ARG A 80 11.37 -19.69 -4.56
N HIS A 81 12.44 -20.46 -4.73
CA HIS A 81 13.81 -20.00 -4.51
C HIS A 81 14.20 -18.87 -5.47
N TYR A 82 13.79 -18.97 -6.74
CA TYR A 82 14.03 -17.96 -7.76
C TYR A 82 13.37 -16.63 -7.39
N VAL A 83 12.07 -16.65 -7.12
CA VAL A 83 11.31 -15.42 -6.82
C VAL A 83 11.77 -14.82 -5.49
N GLN A 84 12.04 -15.64 -4.47
CA GLN A 84 12.55 -15.16 -3.18
C GLN A 84 13.91 -14.45 -3.32
N ASN A 85 14.87 -15.06 -4.02
CA ASN A 85 16.18 -14.43 -4.23
C ASN A 85 16.11 -13.21 -5.16
N LEU A 86 15.13 -13.18 -6.08
CA LEU A 86 14.89 -12.03 -6.94
C LEU A 86 14.40 -10.82 -6.16
N VAL A 87 13.39 -10.99 -5.29
CA VAL A 87 12.88 -9.90 -4.44
C VAL A 87 13.92 -9.46 -3.41
N GLU A 88 14.69 -10.40 -2.85
CA GLU A 88 15.75 -10.06 -1.90
C GLU A 88 16.85 -9.22 -2.55
N SER A 89 17.20 -9.52 -3.81
CA SER A 89 18.19 -8.75 -4.57
C SER A 89 17.79 -7.29 -4.78
N ASP A 90 16.49 -7.00 -4.92
CA ASP A 90 16.02 -5.61 -4.99
C ASP A 90 15.98 -4.96 -3.61
N ALA A 91 15.53 -5.69 -2.59
CA ALA A 91 15.48 -5.22 -1.22
C ALA A 91 16.85 -4.78 -0.68
N GLU A 92 17.91 -5.56 -0.94
CA GLU A 92 19.29 -5.22 -0.60
C GLU A 92 19.79 -3.93 -1.29
N ARG A 93 19.18 -3.55 -2.42
CA ARG A 93 19.48 -2.32 -3.17
C ARG A 93 18.51 -1.17 -2.85
N GLY A 94 17.72 -1.29 -1.78
CA GLY A 94 16.77 -0.26 -1.34
C GLY A 94 15.33 -0.47 -1.80
N GLY A 95 15.02 -1.56 -2.51
CA GLY A 95 13.64 -2.01 -2.78
C GLY A 95 12.86 -1.18 -3.80
N ALA A 96 13.53 -0.42 -4.67
CA ALA A 96 12.88 0.51 -5.59
C ALA A 96 11.85 -0.18 -6.50
N HIS A 97 12.15 -1.37 -7.04
CA HIS A 97 11.24 -2.12 -7.90
C HIS A 97 10.11 -2.78 -7.11
N LEU A 98 10.37 -3.24 -5.88
CA LEU A 98 9.34 -3.75 -4.98
C LEU A 98 8.32 -2.68 -4.61
N ILE A 99 8.81 -1.48 -4.28
CA ILE A 99 7.95 -0.31 -4.02
C ILE A 99 7.23 0.12 -5.29
N ASP A 100 7.84 -0.05 -6.47
CA ASP A 100 7.17 0.25 -7.73
C ASP A 100 6.00 -0.70 -8.02
N LEU A 101 6.21 -2.00 -7.80
CA LEU A 101 5.17 -3.00 -7.92
C LEU A 101 4.00 -2.78 -6.97
N LEU A 102 4.29 -2.42 -5.71
CA LEU A 102 3.28 -2.16 -4.71
C LEU A 102 2.31 -1.05 -5.13
N LYS A 103 2.77 -0.06 -5.91
CA LYS A 103 1.93 1.01 -6.47
C LYS A 103 0.99 0.54 -7.58
N THR A 104 1.32 -0.57 -8.25
CA THR A 104 0.53 -1.12 -9.36
C THR A 104 -0.51 -2.14 -8.91
N GLU A 105 -0.41 -2.62 -7.68
CA GLU A 105 -1.40 -3.48 -7.07
C GLU A 105 -2.59 -2.63 -6.61
N PRO A 106 -3.84 -3.13 -6.65
CA PRO A 106 -4.97 -2.41 -6.07
C PRO A 106 -4.73 -2.27 -4.56
N ILE A 107 -4.32 -1.06 -4.15
CA ILE A 107 -3.90 -0.59 -2.81
C ILE A 107 -4.95 -0.83 -1.70
N LEU A 108 -6.06 -1.53 -1.95
CA LEU A 108 -7.28 -1.39 -1.15
C LEU A 108 -7.51 -2.44 -0.07
N ARG A 109 -6.76 -3.54 0.00
CA ARG A 109 -6.97 -4.52 1.09
C ARG A 109 -6.24 -4.11 2.36
N GLY A 110 -6.87 -3.23 3.13
CA GLY A 110 -6.55 -2.99 4.54
C GLY A 110 -6.18 -1.55 4.89
N ILE A 111 -5.97 -0.66 3.91
CA ILE A 111 -5.82 0.79 4.14
C ILE A 111 -7.21 1.43 4.13
N ILE A 112 -7.97 1.23 3.06
CA ILE A 112 -9.40 1.58 3.02
C ILE A 112 -10.14 0.41 3.65
N LEU A 113 -10.63 0.62 4.85
CA LEU A 113 -11.39 -0.36 5.61
C LEU A 113 -12.83 -0.44 5.12
N ASP A 114 -13.39 0.70 4.73
CA ASP A 114 -14.73 0.81 4.14
C ASP A 114 -14.83 2.09 3.30
N MET A 115 -15.70 2.08 2.30
CA MET A 115 -16.02 3.28 1.52
C MET A 115 -17.44 3.19 1.00
N LYS A 116 -18.21 4.28 1.16
CA LYS A 116 -19.59 4.32 0.71
C LYS A 116 -19.98 5.68 0.18
N GLU A 117 -20.70 5.66 -0.93
CA GLU A 117 -21.40 6.83 -1.46
C GLU A 117 -22.84 6.83 -0.97
N TYR A 118 -23.35 8.00 -0.59
CA TYR A 118 -24.71 8.15 -0.09
C TYR A 118 -25.66 8.57 -1.20
N ALA A 119 -26.78 7.85 -1.32
CA ALA A 119 -27.84 8.20 -2.27
C ALA A 119 -28.55 9.52 -1.91
N LYS A 120 -28.50 9.93 -0.64
CA LYS A 120 -29.02 11.19 -0.12
C LYS A 120 -27.96 11.81 0.80
N PRO A 121 -27.82 13.14 0.82
CA PRO A 121 -26.89 13.80 1.72
C PRO A 121 -27.20 13.45 3.19
N VAL A 122 -26.16 13.19 3.96
CA VAL A 122 -26.22 12.90 5.40
C VAL A 122 -25.66 14.10 6.14
N SER A 123 -26.36 14.62 7.14
CA SER A 123 -25.85 15.74 7.94
C SER A 123 -24.64 15.31 8.76
N MET A 124 -23.67 16.19 8.96
CA MET A 124 -22.51 15.89 9.79
C MET A 124 -22.90 15.55 11.22
N ARG A 125 -23.94 16.21 11.75
CA ARG A 125 -24.55 15.85 13.05
C ARG A 125 -24.85 14.35 13.17
N LYS A 126 -25.46 13.75 12.14
CA LYS A 126 -25.74 12.31 12.13
C LYS A 126 -24.47 11.46 12.08
N VAL A 127 -23.42 11.93 11.41
CA VAL A 127 -22.13 11.25 11.40
C VAL A 127 -21.52 11.28 12.80
N VAL A 128 -21.53 12.43 13.48
CA VAL A 128 -21.04 12.58 14.87
C VAL A 128 -21.80 11.67 15.82
N GLU A 129 -23.12 11.62 15.73
CA GLU A 129 -23.97 10.70 16.51
C GLU A 129 -23.61 9.23 16.24
N ALA A 130 -23.40 8.86 14.97
CA ALA A 130 -23.10 7.48 14.60
C ALA A 130 -21.72 6.99 15.05
N VAL A 131 -20.75 7.90 15.23
CA VAL A 131 -19.40 7.57 15.72
C VAL A 131 -19.22 7.87 17.20
N GLU A 132 -20.28 8.26 17.91
CA GLU A 132 -20.25 8.70 19.30
C GLU A 132 -19.18 9.78 19.55
N GLY A 133 -19.03 10.67 18.57
CA GLY A 133 -17.93 11.64 18.51
C GLY A 133 -18.21 12.94 19.25
N LYS A 134 -17.13 13.68 19.53
CA LYS A 134 -17.16 15.08 19.98
C LYS A 134 -16.64 15.99 18.88
N VAL A 135 -17.30 17.14 18.70
CA VAL A 135 -16.86 18.16 17.75
C VAL A 135 -15.74 18.98 18.41
N GLU A 136 -14.55 18.93 17.83
CA GLU A 136 -13.37 19.67 18.33
C GLU A 136 -13.18 21.01 17.60
N THR A 137 -13.55 21.09 16.32
CA THR A 137 -13.34 22.27 15.48
C THR A 137 -14.57 22.59 14.65
N PHE A 138 -14.74 23.88 14.32
CA PHE A 138 -15.80 24.41 13.45
C PHE A 138 -17.23 23.93 13.79
N PRO A 139 -17.71 24.15 15.04
CA PRO A 139 -19.02 23.69 15.48
C PRO A 139 -20.17 24.25 14.63
N ASP A 140 -20.00 25.45 14.05
CA ASP A 140 -21.02 26.09 13.20
C ASP A 140 -21.30 25.32 11.90
N LEU A 141 -20.41 24.42 11.49
CA LEU A 141 -20.58 23.60 10.28
C LEU A 141 -21.31 22.27 10.53
N ILE A 142 -21.73 21.98 11.76
CA ILE A 142 -22.30 20.67 12.12
C ILE A 142 -23.60 20.32 11.40
N ASP A 143 -24.34 21.33 10.94
CA ASP A 143 -25.59 21.17 10.21
C ASP A 143 -25.39 21.09 8.68
N ASP A 144 -24.15 21.18 8.19
CA ASP A 144 -23.80 20.89 6.81
C ASP A 144 -23.90 19.39 6.50
N PHE A 145 -23.75 19.04 5.22
CA PHE A 145 -23.92 17.70 4.70
C PHE A 145 -22.64 17.10 4.11
N VAL A 146 -22.58 15.77 4.16
CA VAL A 146 -21.64 14.92 3.44
C VAL A 146 -22.39 13.96 2.51
N PHE A 147 -21.74 13.59 1.42
CA PHE A 147 -22.30 12.74 0.34
C PHE A 147 -21.68 11.34 0.31
N GLY A 148 -20.76 11.05 1.22
CA GLY A 148 -20.18 9.72 1.39
C GLY A 148 -19.21 9.67 2.56
N HIS A 149 -18.55 8.54 2.71
CA HIS A 149 -17.47 8.36 3.66
C HIS A 149 -16.39 7.41 3.16
N THR A 150 -15.19 7.56 3.72
CA THR A 150 -14.09 6.61 3.60
C THR A 150 -13.52 6.33 4.99
N VAL A 151 -13.50 5.07 5.39
CA VAL A 151 -12.85 4.61 6.62
C VAL A 151 -11.45 4.12 6.29
N LEU A 152 -10.46 4.62 7.03
CA LEU A 152 -9.05 4.43 6.79
C LEU A 152 -8.38 3.86 8.04
N ASP A 153 -7.45 2.92 7.86
CA ASP A 153 -6.46 2.58 8.86
C ASP A 153 -5.37 3.66 8.84
N SER A 154 -5.30 4.51 9.87
CA SER A 154 -4.43 5.69 9.86
C SER A 154 -2.96 5.35 9.82
N VAL A 155 -2.56 4.30 10.54
CA VAL A 155 -1.18 3.84 10.60
C VAL A 155 -0.77 3.38 9.21
N LYS A 156 -1.59 2.56 8.56
CA LYS A 156 -1.32 2.10 7.20
C LYS A 156 -1.42 3.25 6.18
N ALA A 157 -2.38 4.15 6.31
CA ALA A 157 -2.53 5.29 5.43
C ALA A 157 -1.28 6.17 5.42
N ILE A 158 -0.71 6.47 6.59
CA ILE A 158 0.53 7.25 6.71
C ILE A 158 1.73 6.51 6.09
N LEU A 159 1.81 5.19 6.29
CA LEU A 159 2.93 4.38 5.84
C LEU A 159 2.92 4.10 4.33
N TYR A 160 1.73 3.98 3.74
CA TYR A 160 1.56 3.46 2.38
C TYR A 160 0.95 4.44 1.38
N PHE A 161 0.19 5.47 1.80
CA PHE A 161 -0.30 6.45 0.84
C PHE A 161 0.82 7.39 0.39
N LYS A 162 0.97 7.49 -0.93
CA LYS A 162 1.70 8.59 -1.55
C LYS A 162 0.75 9.76 -1.76
N TRP A 163 1.31 10.94 -2.01
CA TRP A 163 0.51 12.14 -2.21
C TRP A 163 -0.56 11.93 -3.29
N TYR A 164 -0.26 11.25 -4.41
CA TYR A 164 -1.24 11.00 -5.47
C TYR A 164 -2.26 9.89 -5.14
N ASP A 165 -1.98 8.99 -4.18
CA ASP A 165 -2.93 7.95 -3.77
C ASP A 165 -4.09 8.52 -2.95
N MET A 166 -3.92 9.73 -2.40
CA MET A 166 -4.98 10.44 -1.69
C MET A 166 -6.22 10.70 -2.56
N VAL A 167 -6.09 10.75 -3.89
CA VAL A 167 -7.25 10.87 -4.79
C VAL A 167 -8.22 9.69 -4.59
N ASN A 168 -7.69 8.50 -4.31
CA ASN A 168 -8.49 7.29 -4.12
C ASN A 168 -9.35 7.35 -2.85
N VAL A 169 -8.98 8.20 -1.89
CA VAL A 169 -9.71 8.36 -0.63
C VAL A 169 -10.98 9.20 -0.82
N PHE A 170 -11.05 10.05 -1.85
CA PHE A 170 -12.15 10.97 -2.06
C PHE A 170 -13.34 10.39 -2.86
N GLY A 171 -13.26 9.15 -3.36
CA GLY A 171 -14.37 8.53 -4.09
C GLY A 171 -14.88 9.44 -5.22
N TYR A 172 -16.20 9.62 -5.34
CA TYR A 172 -16.79 10.51 -6.35
C TYR A 172 -16.79 12.00 -5.98
N THR A 173 -16.64 12.35 -4.70
CA THR A 173 -16.73 13.74 -4.23
C THR A 173 -15.93 13.97 -2.96
N ASN A 174 -15.22 15.11 -2.90
CA ASN A 174 -14.54 15.52 -1.67
C ASN A 174 -15.50 16.05 -0.59
N ILE A 175 -16.79 16.23 -0.90
CA ILE A 175 -17.81 16.58 0.08
C ILE A 175 -18.22 15.32 0.87
N ARG A 176 -17.26 14.77 1.62
CA ARG A 176 -17.39 13.50 2.34
C ARG A 176 -16.68 13.52 3.69
N ALA A 177 -16.97 12.51 4.52
CA ALA A 177 -16.26 12.27 5.77
C ALA A 177 -15.06 11.32 5.57
N LEU A 178 -13.88 11.71 6.03
CA LEU A 178 -12.73 10.80 6.14
C LEU A 178 -12.57 10.35 7.58
N VAL A 179 -12.70 9.05 7.82
CA VAL A 179 -12.64 8.45 9.15
C VAL A 179 -11.31 7.74 9.31
N PHE A 180 -10.45 8.27 10.16
CA PHE A 180 -9.14 7.74 10.47
C PHE A 180 -9.22 6.90 11.74
N THR A 181 -9.00 5.59 11.62
CA THR A 181 -9.03 4.63 12.74
C THR A 181 -7.62 4.37 13.28
N ASN A 182 -7.51 3.85 14.51
CA ASN A 182 -6.23 3.60 15.18
C ASN A 182 -5.34 4.87 15.30
N VAL A 183 -5.97 6.03 15.51
CA VAL A 183 -5.25 7.29 15.70
C VAL A 183 -4.77 7.38 17.14
N GLN A 184 -3.52 7.79 17.36
CA GLN A 184 -3.00 8.04 18.71
C GLN A 184 -3.09 9.52 19.13
N HIS A 185 -2.54 10.44 18.32
CA HIS A 185 -2.38 11.86 18.69
C HIS A 185 -3.00 12.85 17.68
N GLY A 186 -3.50 12.38 16.53
CA GLY A 186 -4.19 13.22 15.54
C GLY A 186 -3.31 14.02 14.56
N ARG A 187 -2.07 14.39 14.92
CA ARG A 187 -1.18 15.19 14.05
C ARG A 187 -0.95 14.57 12.66
N SER A 188 -0.51 13.32 12.60
CA SER A 188 -0.03 12.70 11.37
C SER A 188 -1.10 12.58 10.27
N PRO A 189 -2.35 12.16 10.56
CA PRO A 189 -3.45 12.20 9.59
C PRO A 189 -3.71 13.60 9.03
N LEU A 190 -3.69 14.63 9.90
CA LEU A 190 -4.04 15.99 9.53
C LEU A 190 -2.95 16.68 8.70
N VAL A 191 -1.67 16.43 9.01
CA VAL A 191 -0.56 16.86 8.14
C VAL A 191 -0.69 16.29 6.74
N GLY A 192 -1.03 14.99 6.62
CA GLY A 192 -1.26 14.36 5.32
C GLY A 192 -2.36 15.06 4.51
N ILE A 193 -3.49 15.36 5.15
CA ILE A 193 -4.60 16.09 4.52
C ILE A 193 -4.21 17.53 4.21
N HIS A 194 -3.43 18.20 5.07
CA HIS A 194 -3.03 19.59 4.90
C HIS A 194 -2.22 19.79 3.60
N LEU A 195 -1.42 18.81 3.20
CA LEU A 195 -0.62 18.86 1.98
C LEU A 195 -1.43 18.68 0.69
N TYR A 196 -2.70 18.27 0.78
CA TYR A 196 -3.53 18.01 -0.40
C TYR A 196 -4.34 19.23 -0.86
N PRO A 197 -4.44 19.53 -2.17
CA PRO A 197 -5.14 20.72 -2.66
C PRO A 197 -6.66 20.69 -2.39
N PHE A 198 -7.24 19.50 -2.25
CA PHE A 198 -8.65 19.31 -1.94
C PHE A 198 -8.83 18.84 -0.51
N LYS A 199 -9.69 19.51 0.25
CA LYS A 199 -10.01 19.14 1.63
C LYS A 199 -11.29 18.30 1.67
N PRO A 200 -11.36 17.27 2.53
CA PRO A 200 -12.62 16.65 2.85
C PRO A 200 -13.51 17.66 3.57
N LYS A 201 -14.81 17.44 3.47
CA LYS A 201 -15.79 18.27 4.17
C LYS A 201 -15.86 17.96 5.66
N MET A 202 -15.48 16.74 6.07
CA MET A 202 -15.41 16.33 7.48
C MET A 202 -14.24 15.35 7.70
N ILE A 203 -13.58 15.45 8.85
CA ILE A 203 -12.55 14.50 9.29
C ILE A 203 -12.99 13.94 10.65
N VAL A 204 -12.89 12.62 10.81
CA VAL A 204 -13.17 11.92 12.07
C VAL A 204 -11.89 11.21 12.49
N LEU A 205 -11.44 11.46 13.72
CA LEU A 205 -10.29 10.77 14.32
C LEU A 205 -10.80 9.80 15.38
N HIS A 206 -10.67 8.50 15.11
CA HIS A 206 -11.13 7.44 16.01
C HIS A 206 -9.94 6.79 16.74
N GLY A 207 -9.98 6.83 18.08
CA GLY A 207 -8.99 6.23 18.98
C GLY A 207 -8.08 7.15 19.81
N PRO A 208 -7.88 8.46 19.51
CA PRO A 208 -6.94 9.25 20.30
C PRO A 208 -7.50 9.49 21.70
N LYS A 209 -6.67 9.31 22.73
CA LYS A 209 -7.03 9.59 24.14
C LYS A 209 -6.80 11.04 24.53
N ASP A 210 -5.70 11.61 24.03
CA ASP A 210 -5.36 13.02 24.14
C ASP A 210 -5.10 13.53 22.73
N LEU A 211 -5.95 14.45 22.26
CA LEU A 211 -5.74 15.12 20.99
C LEU A 211 -4.63 16.15 21.16
N ASP A 212 -3.65 16.12 20.26
CA ASP A 212 -2.56 17.07 20.32
C ASP A 212 -3.07 18.52 20.05
N PRO A 213 -2.65 19.54 20.81
CA PRO A 213 -3.14 20.91 20.63
C PRO A 213 -2.88 21.53 19.25
N VAL A 214 -1.93 20.99 18.48
CA VAL A 214 -1.66 21.44 17.10
C VAL A 214 -2.24 20.50 16.03
N ALA A 215 -3.05 19.52 16.44
CA ALA A 215 -3.90 18.75 15.54
C ALA A 215 -5.14 19.58 15.17
#